data_AF-A0A9D1QER7-F1
#
_entry.id   AF-A0A9D1QER7-F1
#
_cell.length_a   1.000
_cell.length_b   1.000
_cell.length_c   1.000
_cell.angle_alpha   90.00
_cell.angle_beta   90.00
_cell.angle_gamma   90.00
#
_symmetry.space_group_name_H-M   'P 1'
#
loop_
_entity.id
_entity.type
_entity.pdbx_description
1 polymer ?
#
loop_
_entity_poly.entity_id
_entity_poly.type
_entity_poly.pdbx_seq_one_letter_code
_entity_poly.pdbx_strand_id
1 'polypeptide(L)'
;MAFWAARGGRKDAFPGADGSTITQATPPNINATATPIYGANGDILEEESTGVIKVEITTDGIVGKDNTSLMYATKNPLTFIYNSVIPRDWYTDTEMYQNNALWANNVKTNYDPCPKGWRVPKDSELTYGDFFAETFLYYIQGNQTSLESYNATNGRLYNQTSWFPTAGARRYLSGSLGYVGRNSSYWSTSINGISVKSLDFDISAIHLSYPLNRAAGLSVRCIQE
;
A
#
# COMPACT_ATOMS: atom_id res chain seq x y z
N MET A 1 16.87 1.01 7.47
CA MET A 1 16.83 -0.46 7.29
C MET A 1 15.89 -0.77 6.14
N ALA A 2 16.42 -1.08 4.96
CA ALA A 2 15.64 -1.56 3.83
C ALA A 2 15.63 -3.09 3.86
N PHE A 3 14.49 -3.71 4.15
CA PHE A 3 14.36 -5.17 4.14
C PHE A 3 14.08 -5.65 2.72
N TRP A 4 15.05 -6.33 2.11
CA TRP A 4 14.91 -7.05 0.84
C TRP A 4 14.94 -8.57 1.07
N ALA A 5 13.79 -9.25 0.89
CA ALA A 5 13.59 -10.68 0.57
C ALA A 5 12.06 -10.92 0.55
N ALA A 6 11.37 -11.76 -0.23
CA ALA A 6 11.68 -12.77 -1.24
C ALA A 6 10.53 -12.79 -2.30
N ARG A 7 10.58 -13.73 -3.24
CA ARG A 7 9.81 -13.78 -4.50
C ARG A 7 8.31 -14.08 -4.29
N GLY A 8 7.44 -13.31 -4.97
CA GLY A 8 6.12 -13.80 -5.40
C GLY A 8 4.88 -12.92 -5.16
N GLY A 9 4.92 -11.84 -4.38
CA GLY A 9 3.81 -10.87 -4.27
C GLY A 9 4.15 -9.50 -4.88
N ARG A 10 3.15 -8.69 -5.27
CA ARG A 10 3.38 -7.28 -5.67
C ARG A 10 4.10 -6.56 -4.53
N LYS A 11 5.33 -6.11 -4.81
CA LYS A 11 6.15 -5.26 -3.93
C LYS A 11 6.13 -3.85 -4.51
N ASP A 12 4.95 -3.26 -4.57
CA ASP A 12 4.86 -1.88 -5.02
C ASP A 12 5.54 -1.03 -3.95
N ALA A 13 6.71 -0.49 -4.27
CA ALA A 13 7.35 0.49 -3.41
C ALA A 13 6.37 1.66 -3.28
N PHE A 14 5.77 1.80 -2.10
CA PHE A 14 5.13 3.03 -1.70
C PHE A 14 6.21 3.87 -1.02
N PRO A 15 6.89 4.76 -1.75
CA PRO A 15 7.70 5.75 -1.09
C PRO A 15 6.80 6.54 -0.14
N GLY A 16 7.19 6.58 1.13
CA GLY A 16 6.53 7.45 2.11
C GLY A 16 6.58 8.91 1.66
N ALA A 17 5.84 9.77 2.35
CA ALA A 17 5.93 11.21 2.13
C ALA A 17 7.38 11.70 2.27
N ASP A 18 7.82 12.61 1.40
CA ASP A 18 9.04 13.37 1.60
C ASP A 18 8.75 14.46 2.64
N GLY A 19 9.36 14.32 3.82
CA GLY A 19 9.14 15.23 4.93
C GLY A 19 9.49 16.69 4.65
N SER A 20 10.41 16.95 3.72
CA SER A 20 10.78 18.31 3.32
C SER A 20 9.67 19.04 2.55
N THR A 21 8.70 18.31 2.01
CA THR A 21 7.64 18.83 1.14
C THR A 21 6.28 18.93 1.82
N ILE A 22 6.20 18.55 3.10
CA ILE A 22 4.96 18.62 3.87
C ILE A 22 4.52 20.08 3.97
N THR A 23 3.36 20.41 3.40
CA THR A 23 2.80 21.74 3.55
C THR A 23 2.32 21.93 4.98
N GLN A 24 2.78 23.02 5.62
CA GLN A 24 2.35 23.41 6.95
C GLN A 24 0.95 24.07 6.88
N ALA A 25 -0.03 23.34 6.36
CA ALA A 25 -1.42 23.77 6.36
C ALA A 25 -2.12 23.16 7.58
N THR A 26 -3.01 23.94 8.20
CA THR A 26 -3.94 23.39 9.18
C THR A 26 -4.69 22.19 8.56
N PRO A 27 -4.94 21.12 9.35
CA PRO A 27 -5.82 20.04 8.93
C PRO A 27 -7.12 20.62 8.36
N PRO A 28 -7.62 20.16 7.20
CA PRO A 28 -7.31 18.91 6.50
C PRO A 28 -6.40 19.02 5.26
N ASN A 29 -5.78 20.17 4.97
CA ASN A 29 -5.14 20.46 3.67
C ASN A 29 -3.64 20.12 3.59
N ILE A 30 -3.18 19.16 4.40
CA ILE A 30 -1.78 18.77 4.39
C ILE A 30 -1.52 17.85 3.20
N ASN A 31 -0.54 18.19 2.37
CA ASN A 31 -0.08 17.37 1.25
C ASN A 31 1.45 17.30 1.26
N ALA A 32 2.00 16.26 0.64
CA ALA A 32 3.43 16.09 0.42
C ALA A 32 3.68 15.45 -0.95
N THR A 33 4.90 15.56 -1.44
CA THR A 33 5.38 14.70 -2.53
C THR A 33 5.81 13.35 -1.96
N ALA A 34 5.85 12.33 -2.81
CA ALA A 34 6.39 11.04 -2.42
C ALA A 34 7.92 11.07 -2.47
N THR A 35 8.56 10.32 -1.58
CA THR A 35 10.01 10.12 -1.60
C THR A 35 10.44 9.58 -2.98
N PRO A 36 11.52 10.08 -3.60
CA PRO A 36 12.00 9.52 -4.85
C PRO A 36 12.40 8.04 -4.70
N ILE A 37 12.15 7.25 -5.73
CA ILE A 37 12.68 5.88 -5.83
C ILE A 37 14.04 5.98 -6.52
N TYR A 38 15.04 5.29 -5.99
CA TYR A 38 16.40 5.31 -6.53
C TYR A 38 16.76 3.96 -7.14
N GLY A 39 17.46 4.01 -8.27
CA GLY A 39 18.06 2.85 -8.91
C GLY A 39 19.29 2.35 -8.17
N ALA A 40 19.84 1.21 -8.60
CA ALA A 40 21.03 0.62 -7.99
C ALA A 40 22.27 1.55 -8.03
N ASN A 41 22.31 2.46 -8.99
CA ASN A 41 23.38 3.44 -9.16
C ASN A 41 23.15 4.75 -8.37
N GLY A 42 22.02 4.87 -7.65
CA GLY A 42 21.65 6.08 -6.93
C GLY A 42 20.93 7.14 -7.76
N ASP A 43 20.66 6.87 -9.04
CA ASP A 43 19.87 7.75 -9.91
C ASP A 43 18.39 7.73 -9.51
N ILE A 44 17.70 8.86 -9.63
CA ILE A 44 16.25 8.94 -9.43
C ILE A 44 15.55 8.20 -10.57
N LEU A 45 14.65 7.29 -10.21
CA LEU A 45 13.77 6.61 -11.14
C LEU A 45 12.47 7.39 -11.28
N GLU A 46 12.34 8.13 -12.40
CA GLU A 46 11.17 8.96 -12.64
C GLU A 46 9.93 8.12 -12.98
N GLU A 47 8.77 8.48 -12.42
CA GLU A 47 7.49 7.83 -12.74
C GLU A 47 7.17 7.97 -14.24
N GLU A 48 6.61 6.93 -14.85
CA GLU A 48 6.35 6.80 -16.29
C GLU A 48 7.58 6.74 -17.22
N SER A 49 8.81 6.67 -16.70
CA SER A 49 9.99 6.38 -17.52
C SER A 49 10.77 5.17 -17.00
N THR A 50 11.48 5.34 -15.90
CA THR A 50 12.41 4.36 -15.33
C THR A 50 11.96 3.87 -13.95
N GLY A 51 11.05 4.59 -13.31
CA GLY A 51 10.43 4.27 -12.03
C GLY A 51 9.15 3.47 -12.18
N VAL A 52 8.12 3.84 -11.41
CA VAL A 52 6.84 3.14 -11.48
C VAL A 52 6.19 3.43 -12.83
N ILE A 53 5.88 2.37 -13.57
CA ILE A 53 5.11 2.44 -14.82
C ILE A 53 3.67 2.08 -14.51
N LYS A 54 2.69 2.83 -15.02
CA LYS A 54 1.27 2.51 -14.81
C LYS A 54 0.67 1.89 -16.07
N VAL A 55 0.01 0.75 -15.95
CA VAL A 55 -0.65 0.08 -17.09
C VAL A 55 -2.06 -0.35 -16.72
N GLU A 56 -3.00 -0.18 -17.64
CA GLU A 56 -4.33 -0.75 -17.48
C GLU A 56 -4.27 -2.24 -17.77
N ILE A 57 -4.97 -3.05 -16.97
CA ILE A 57 -4.98 -4.50 -17.11
C ILE A 57 -5.49 -4.98 -18.48
N THR A 58 -6.36 -4.20 -19.12
CA THR A 58 -6.94 -4.48 -20.44
C THR A 58 -5.98 -4.20 -21.60
N THR A 59 -4.79 -3.66 -21.32
CA THR A 59 -3.76 -3.45 -22.34
C THR A 59 -3.29 -4.81 -22.87
N ASP A 60 -3.13 -4.90 -24.19
CA ASP A 60 -2.69 -6.14 -24.85
C ASP A 60 -1.41 -6.71 -24.24
N GLY A 61 -1.46 -7.99 -23.86
CA GLY A 61 -0.32 -8.72 -23.31
C GLY A 61 -0.10 -8.57 -21.79
N ILE A 62 -0.92 -7.79 -21.08
CA ILE A 62 -0.89 -7.75 -19.61
C ILE A 62 -1.51 -9.02 -19.03
N VAL A 63 -2.72 -9.37 -19.46
CA VAL A 63 -3.38 -10.63 -19.10
C VAL A 63 -2.89 -11.73 -20.04
N GLY A 64 -2.32 -12.78 -19.45
CA GLY A 64 -1.78 -13.93 -20.17
C GLY A 64 -2.87 -14.91 -20.65
N LYS A 65 -2.43 -15.98 -21.30
CA LYS A 65 -3.31 -17.06 -21.78
C LYS A 65 -4.04 -17.81 -20.65
N ASP A 66 -3.52 -17.71 -19.44
CA ASP A 66 -4.12 -18.23 -18.20
C ASP A 66 -5.20 -17.30 -17.62
N ASN A 67 -5.53 -16.21 -18.30
CA ASN A 67 -6.46 -15.15 -17.87
C ASN A 67 -5.98 -14.42 -16.61
N THR A 68 -4.67 -14.36 -16.38
CA THR A 68 -4.10 -13.63 -15.25
C THR A 68 -2.94 -12.74 -15.66
N SER A 69 -2.71 -11.68 -14.90
CA SER A 69 -1.57 -10.77 -15.07
C SER A 69 -0.32 -11.22 -14.29
N LEU A 70 -0.37 -12.38 -13.61
CA LEU A 70 0.66 -12.81 -12.67
C LEU A 70 2.05 -12.93 -13.30
N MET A 71 2.11 -13.51 -14.51
CA MET A 71 3.35 -13.63 -15.28
C MET A 71 3.90 -12.26 -15.68
N TYR A 72 3.02 -11.34 -16.07
CA TYR A 72 3.40 -9.98 -16.44
C TYR A 72 3.94 -9.21 -15.22
N ALA A 73 3.22 -9.23 -14.10
CA ALA A 73 3.64 -8.59 -12.85
C ALA A 73 4.98 -9.14 -12.33
N THR A 74 5.22 -10.44 -12.48
CA THR A 74 6.48 -11.08 -12.08
C THR A 74 7.67 -10.60 -12.91
N LYS A 75 7.47 -10.34 -14.20
CA LYS A 75 8.51 -9.85 -15.12
C LYS A 75 8.75 -8.34 -15.00
N ASN A 76 7.74 -7.59 -14.53
CA ASN A 76 7.75 -6.14 -14.47
C ASN A 76 7.48 -5.65 -13.03
N PRO A 77 8.43 -5.84 -12.10
CA PRO A 77 8.22 -5.55 -10.67
C PRO A 77 8.04 -4.07 -10.33
N LEU A 78 8.34 -3.15 -11.26
CA LEU A 78 8.10 -1.71 -11.13
C LEU A 78 6.81 -1.26 -11.85
N THR A 79 6.01 -2.18 -12.40
CA THR A 79 4.77 -1.84 -13.08
C THR A 79 3.58 -1.97 -12.16
N PHE A 80 2.86 -0.87 -11.98
CA PHE A 80 1.57 -0.82 -11.32
C PHE A 80 0.45 -1.14 -12.31
N ILE A 81 -0.20 -2.29 -12.11
CA ILE A 81 -1.36 -2.71 -12.92
C ILE A 81 -2.62 -2.16 -12.26
N TYR A 82 -3.27 -1.20 -12.93
CA TYR A 82 -4.57 -0.68 -12.52
C TYR A 82 -5.70 -1.31 -13.36
N ASN A 83 -6.92 -1.22 -12.88
CA ASN A 83 -8.08 -1.77 -13.58
C ASN A 83 -9.29 -0.86 -13.35
N SER A 84 -9.63 -0.06 -14.35
CA SER A 84 -10.73 0.91 -14.26
C SER A 84 -12.12 0.28 -14.43
N VAL A 85 -12.17 -0.96 -14.93
CA VAL A 85 -13.40 -1.71 -15.22
C VAL A 85 -13.63 -2.81 -14.18
N ILE A 86 -14.86 -3.32 -14.07
CA ILE A 86 -15.17 -4.49 -13.23
C ILE A 86 -14.37 -5.69 -13.78
N PRO A 87 -13.68 -6.48 -12.93
CA PRO A 87 -13.82 -6.61 -11.47
C PRO A 87 -12.96 -5.66 -10.63
N ARG A 88 -12.25 -4.71 -11.23
CA ARG A 88 -11.31 -3.79 -10.55
C ARG A 88 -10.25 -4.56 -9.77
N ASP A 89 -9.79 -5.63 -10.40
CA ASP A 89 -8.75 -6.53 -9.91
C ASP A 89 -7.49 -6.34 -10.74
N TRP A 90 -6.34 -6.36 -10.08
CA TRP A 90 -5.04 -6.27 -10.75
C TRP A 90 -4.61 -7.63 -11.30
N TYR A 91 -5.18 -8.72 -10.77
CA TYR A 91 -4.80 -10.10 -11.11
C TYR A 91 -5.49 -10.59 -12.39
N THR A 92 -6.71 -10.16 -12.64
CA THR A 92 -7.56 -10.60 -13.75
C THR A 92 -8.49 -9.46 -14.18
N ASP A 93 -8.87 -9.44 -15.46
CA ASP A 93 -9.84 -8.51 -16.03
C ASP A 93 -11.28 -9.07 -16.01
N THR A 94 -11.49 -10.25 -15.43
CA THR A 94 -12.81 -10.91 -15.31
C THR A 94 -13.01 -11.56 -13.94
N GLU A 95 -14.26 -11.52 -13.44
CA GLU A 95 -14.65 -12.11 -12.16
C GLU A 95 -14.39 -13.63 -12.09
N MET A 96 -14.48 -14.32 -13.24
CA MET A 96 -14.33 -15.77 -13.32
C MET A 96 -12.96 -16.28 -12.84
N TYR A 97 -11.91 -15.46 -12.98
CA TYR A 97 -10.54 -15.83 -12.64
C TYR A 97 -10.00 -15.09 -11.40
N GLN A 98 -10.87 -14.47 -10.60
CA GLN A 98 -10.44 -13.84 -9.35
C GLN A 98 -9.88 -14.86 -8.39
N ASN A 99 -8.81 -14.48 -7.70
CA ASN A 99 -8.13 -15.36 -6.75
C ASN A 99 -8.10 -14.73 -5.35
N ASN A 100 -8.89 -15.30 -4.45
CA ASN A 100 -8.98 -14.85 -3.05
C ASN A 100 -7.90 -15.47 -2.16
N ALA A 101 -7.12 -16.42 -2.70
CA ALA A 101 -6.11 -17.18 -1.99
C ALA A 101 -4.68 -16.74 -2.33
N LEU A 102 -4.51 -15.61 -3.04
CA LEU A 102 -3.18 -15.03 -3.27
C LEU A 102 -2.51 -14.74 -1.93
N TRP A 103 -3.16 -13.99 -1.03
CA TRP A 103 -2.71 -13.79 0.35
C TRP A 103 -3.76 -14.40 1.27
N ALA A 104 -3.48 -15.56 1.86
CA ALA A 104 -4.48 -16.29 2.64
C ALA A 104 -4.62 -15.73 4.07
N ASN A 105 -5.84 -15.79 4.63
CA ASN A 105 -6.20 -15.13 5.88
C ASN A 105 -5.40 -15.51 7.14
N ASN A 106 -4.72 -16.64 7.16
CA ASN A 106 -3.94 -17.07 8.34
C ASN A 106 -2.68 -17.85 7.96
N VAL A 107 -2.32 -17.93 6.68
CA VAL A 107 -1.22 -18.77 6.21
C VAL A 107 -0.43 -18.00 5.17
N LYS A 108 0.89 -17.95 5.36
CA LYS A 108 1.78 -17.39 4.36
C LYS A 108 1.70 -18.21 3.07
N THR A 109 1.51 -17.52 1.95
CA THR A 109 1.54 -18.13 0.62
C THR A 109 2.84 -17.74 -0.10
N ASN A 110 3.09 -18.36 -1.25
CA ASN A 110 4.18 -17.92 -2.14
C ASN A 110 3.93 -16.53 -2.73
N TYR A 111 2.70 -16.02 -2.68
CA TYR A 111 2.36 -14.70 -3.21
C TYR A 111 2.33 -13.62 -2.12
N ASP A 112 2.50 -13.99 -0.85
CA ASP A 112 2.54 -13.05 0.26
C ASP A 112 3.86 -12.22 0.19
N PRO A 113 3.78 -10.87 0.11
CA PRO A 113 4.95 -10.03 -0.08
C PRO A 113 5.86 -9.92 1.16
N CYS A 114 5.41 -10.40 2.33
CA CYS A 114 6.18 -10.35 3.57
C CYS A 114 7.38 -11.32 3.55
N PRO A 115 8.43 -11.07 4.36
CA PRO A 115 9.53 -12.02 4.50
C PRO A 115 9.09 -13.33 5.19
N LYS A 116 9.98 -14.33 5.21
CA LYS A 116 9.73 -15.60 5.91
C LYS A 116 9.52 -15.36 7.43
N GLY A 117 8.54 -16.04 8.04
CA GLY A 117 8.16 -15.85 9.44
C GLY A 117 7.18 -14.70 9.64
N TRP A 118 6.73 -14.07 8.55
CA TRP A 118 5.82 -12.93 8.54
C TRP A 118 4.81 -13.07 7.40
N ARG A 119 3.60 -12.54 7.61
CA ARG A 119 2.51 -12.56 6.64
C ARG A 119 1.71 -11.27 6.64
N VAL A 120 0.92 -11.07 5.59
CA VAL A 120 -0.11 -10.01 5.57
C VAL A 120 -1.19 -10.37 6.61
N PRO A 121 -1.62 -9.40 7.43
CA PRO A 121 -2.68 -9.62 8.41
C PRO A 121 -4.05 -9.76 7.74
N LYS A 122 -4.97 -10.49 8.37
CA LYS A 122 -6.40 -10.40 8.05
C LYS A 122 -7.01 -9.15 8.69
N ASP A 123 -8.16 -8.74 8.18
CA ASP A 123 -8.90 -7.57 8.68
C ASP A 123 -9.08 -7.59 10.20
N SER A 124 -9.47 -8.72 10.78
CA SER A 124 -9.62 -8.81 12.23
C SER A 124 -8.33 -8.52 12.98
N GLU A 125 -7.15 -8.84 12.44
CA GLU A 125 -5.85 -8.55 13.07
C GLU A 125 -5.43 -7.08 12.92
N LEU A 126 -6.03 -6.36 11.99
CA LEU A 126 -5.94 -4.90 11.89
C LEU A 126 -7.03 -4.18 12.71
N THR A 127 -8.06 -4.90 13.20
CA THR A 127 -9.21 -4.29 13.89
C THR A 127 -9.33 -4.64 15.38
N TYR A 128 -8.70 -5.70 15.88
CA TYR A 128 -9.01 -6.26 17.21
C TYR A 128 -8.38 -5.57 18.44
N GLY A 129 -8.36 -4.24 18.46
CA GLY A 129 -8.67 -3.58 19.74
C GLY A 129 -7.68 -2.59 20.33
N ASP A 130 -6.74 -2.04 19.57
CA ASP A 130 -5.85 -0.97 20.08
C ASP A 130 -5.63 0.15 19.03
N PHE A 131 -6.39 0.21 17.93
CA PHE A 131 -6.33 1.35 17.00
C PHE A 131 -7.34 2.44 17.38
N PHE A 132 -7.36 2.83 18.65
CA PHE A 132 -8.16 3.94 19.16
C PHE A 132 -7.38 5.26 19.11
N ALA A 133 -8.08 6.39 19.26
CA ALA A 133 -7.44 7.71 19.21
C ALA A 133 -6.27 7.85 20.22
N GLU A 134 -6.33 7.16 21.36
CA GLU A 134 -5.35 7.24 22.45
C GLU A 134 -4.10 6.37 22.23
N THR A 135 -4.25 5.25 21.53
CA THR A 135 -3.20 4.24 21.29
C THR A 135 -2.65 4.30 19.85
N PHE A 136 -3.32 5.05 18.96
CA PHE A 136 -2.94 5.26 17.57
C PHE A 136 -2.93 6.74 17.18
N LEU A 137 -2.12 7.52 17.90
CA LEU A 137 -2.02 8.97 17.77
C LEU A 137 -1.51 9.39 16.38
N TYR A 138 -2.09 10.44 15.83
CA TYR A 138 -1.63 11.04 14.57
C TYR A 138 -0.51 12.04 14.83
N TYR A 139 0.57 11.94 14.06
CA TYR A 139 1.71 12.82 14.12
C TYR A 139 1.81 13.65 12.85
N ILE A 140 2.15 14.92 13.04
CA ILE A 140 2.46 15.87 11.98
C ILE A 140 3.92 16.29 12.16
N GLN A 141 4.69 16.27 11.08
CA GLN A 141 6.07 16.74 11.13
C GLN A 141 6.14 18.19 11.61
N GLY A 142 7.01 18.45 12.60
CA GLY A 142 7.21 19.78 13.17
C GLY A 142 6.19 20.20 14.25
N ASN A 143 5.29 19.32 14.70
CA ASN A 143 4.25 19.64 15.70
C ASN A 143 4.33 18.80 17.00
N GLN A 144 5.36 17.97 17.19
CA GLN A 144 5.52 17.16 18.41
C GLN A 144 6.99 17.06 18.83
N THR A 145 7.26 17.25 20.12
CA THR A 145 8.60 17.30 20.74
C THR A 145 9.20 15.92 21.09
N SER A 146 8.47 14.82 20.89
CA SER A 146 8.88 13.48 21.40
C SER A 146 9.21 12.42 20.35
N LEU A 147 9.02 12.70 19.05
CA LEU A 147 9.33 11.74 17.95
C LEU A 147 10.47 12.17 17.03
N GLU A 148 11.25 13.19 17.40
CA GLU A 148 12.42 13.63 16.64
C GLU A 148 13.39 12.48 16.31
N SER A 149 13.36 11.39 17.08
CA SER A 149 14.19 10.18 16.90
C SER A 149 13.83 9.29 15.71
N TYR A 150 12.61 9.39 15.14
CA TYR A 150 12.11 8.43 14.14
C TYR A 150 12.18 8.93 12.69
N ASN A 151 12.67 10.15 12.41
CA ASN A 151 12.49 10.81 11.12
C ASN A 151 11.04 10.69 10.61
N ALA A 152 10.08 10.73 11.54
CA ALA A 152 8.68 10.47 11.24
C ALA A 152 8.10 11.66 10.47
N THR A 153 7.57 11.37 9.27
CA THR A 153 6.72 12.28 8.52
C THR A 153 5.30 12.27 9.10
N ASN A 154 4.30 12.73 8.36
CA ASN A 154 2.91 12.50 8.75
C ASN A 154 2.57 11.00 8.79
N GLY A 155 1.73 10.60 9.74
CA GLY A 155 1.40 9.20 10.00
C GLY A 155 0.78 8.99 11.37
N ARG A 156 0.62 7.72 11.76
CA ARG A 156 0.12 7.33 13.07
C ARG A 156 1.12 6.41 13.78
N LEU A 157 1.29 6.62 15.09
CA LEU A 157 2.13 5.77 15.93
C LEU A 157 1.24 4.91 16.82
N TYR A 158 1.36 3.59 16.66
CA TYR A 158 0.69 2.60 17.47
C TYR A 158 1.53 2.22 18.69
N ASN A 159 0.95 2.29 19.88
CA ASN A 159 1.57 1.92 21.17
C ASN A 159 3.01 2.40 21.31
N GLN A 160 3.30 3.63 20.85
CA GLN A 160 4.62 4.28 20.88
C GLN A 160 5.80 3.52 20.24
N THR A 161 5.52 2.46 19.48
CA THR A 161 6.56 1.54 18.97
C THR A 161 6.43 1.25 17.48
N SER A 162 5.25 1.50 16.91
CA SER A 162 4.86 0.99 15.61
C SER A 162 4.39 2.12 14.71
N TRP A 163 5.24 2.57 13.79
CA TRP A 163 4.94 3.68 12.90
C TRP A 163 4.17 3.25 11.64
N PHE A 164 3.13 4.02 11.31
CA PHE A 164 2.31 3.87 10.11
C PHE A 164 2.35 5.18 9.32
N PRO A 165 3.23 5.32 8.32
CA PRO A 165 3.31 6.53 7.52
C PRO A 165 2.03 6.78 6.72
N THR A 166 1.67 8.06 6.50
CA THR A 166 0.69 8.45 5.48
C THR A 166 1.33 8.40 4.09
N ALA A 167 1.59 7.20 3.58
CA ALA A 167 2.23 7.00 2.28
C ALA A 167 1.29 7.26 1.08
N GLY A 168 0.02 7.58 1.33
CA GLY A 168 -1.00 7.66 0.29
C GLY A 168 -1.41 6.29 -0.24
N ALA A 169 -2.01 6.30 -1.44
CA ALA A 169 -2.44 5.11 -2.16
C ALA A 169 -2.45 5.36 -3.68
N ARG A 170 -2.26 4.31 -4.47
CA ARG A 170 -2.44 4.35 -5.94
C ARG A 170 -3.86 3.97 -6.31
N ARG A 171 -4.51 4.81 -7.13
CA ARG A 171 -5.91 4.64 -7.53
C ARG A 171 -6.08 3.47 -8.49
N TYR A 172 -7.07 2.62 -8.23
CA TYR A 172 -7.42 1.52 -9.14
C TYR A 172 -7.87 1.96 -10.55
N LEU A 173 -8.36 3.21 -10.69
CA LEU A 173 -8.86 3.76 -11.95
C LEU A 173 -7.77 4.22 -12.92
N SER A 174 -6.60 4.60 -12.41
CA SER A 174 -5.58 5.28 -13.20
C SER A 174 -4.14 4.98 -12.79
N GLY A 175 -3.96 4.22 -11.70
CA GLY A 175 -2.69 4.00 -11.01
C GLY A 175 -2.05 5.24 -10.37
N SER A 176 -2.65 6.42 -10.52
CA SER A 176 -2.10 7.67 -9.99
C SER A 176 -1.95 7.60 -8.47
N LEU A 177 -0.80 8.04 -7.97
CA LEU A 177 -0.54 8.20 -6.55
C LEU A 177 -1.27 9.45 -6.02
N GLY A 178 -1.92 9.32 -4.87
CA GLY A 178 -2.58 10.45 -4.21
C GLY A 178 -2.57 10.31 -2.70
N TYR A 179 -2.97 11.38 -2.02
CA TYR A 179 -3.11 11.47 -0.55
C TYR A 179 -1.79 11.30 0.24
N VAL A 180 -0.65 11.45 -0.43
CA VAL A 180 0.67 11.39 0.21
C VAL A 180 0.77 12.49 1.28
N GLY A 181 1.17 12.10 2.49
CA GLY A 181 1.22 13.00 3.64
C GLY A 181 -0.12 13.25 4.34
N ARG A 182 -1.23 12.69 3.83
CA ARG A 182 -2.59 13.00 4.29
C ARG A 182 -3.40 11.79 4.75
N ASN A 183 -3.47 10.75 3.92
CA ASN A 183 -4.19 9.51 4.20
C ASN A 183 -3.28 8.32 3.93
N SER A 184 -3.60 7.17 4.52
CA SER A 184 -3.06 5.90 4.05
C SER A 184 -4.03 4.78 4.32
N SER A 185 -4.00 3.81 3.41
CA SER A 185 -4.70 2.54 3.58
C SER A 185 -3.68 1.40 3.57
N TYR A 186 -3.95 0.39 4.39
CA TYR A 186 -3.13 -0.81 4.55
C TYR A 186 -3.94 -2.03 4.16
N TRP A 187 -3.39 -2.84 3.26
CA TRP A 187 -3.98 -4.09 2.82
C TRP A 187 -4.19 -5.06 3.98
N SER A 188 -5.32 -5.77 3.93
CA SER A 188 -5.49 -7.03 4.63
C SER A 188 -5.78 -8.16 3.63
N THR A 189 -5.69 -9.40 4.10
CA THR A 189 -6.04 -10.59 3.32
C THR A 189 -7.55 -10.81 3.20
N SER A 190 -8.38 -10.07 3.96
CA SER A 190 -9.82 -10.27 3.96
C SER A 190 -10.45 -9.64 2.72
N ILE A 191 -11.29 -10.43 2.04
CA ILE A 191 -11.88 -10.09 0.75
C ILE A 191 -13.40 -10.21 0.84
N ASN A 192 -14.11 -9.29 0.18
CA ASN A 192 -15.56 -9.32 0.00
C ASN A 192 -15.93 -8.92 -1.43
N GLY A 193 -16.30 -9.90 -2.26
CA GLY A 193 -16.59 -9.69 -3.68
C GLY A 193 -15.39 -9.06 -4.40
N ILE A 194 -15.61 -7.96 -5.12
CA ILE A 194 -14.55 -7.22 -5.83
C ILE A 194 -13.67 -6.34 -4.92
N SER A 195 -13.94 -6.32 -3.62
CA SER A 195 -13.25 -5.45 -2.66
C SER A 195 -12.35 -6.23 -1.70
N VAL A 196 -11.30 -5.56 -1.24
CA VAL A 196 -10.48 -5.94 -0.10
C VAL A 196 -10.87 -5.10 1.10
N LYS A 197 -10.66 -5.65 2.30
CA LYS A 197 -10.75 -4.90 3.55
C LYS A 197 -9.40 -4.31 3.88
N SER A 198 -9.39 -3.05 4.29
CA SER A 198 -8.17 -2.33 4.65
C SER A 198 -8.35 -1.53 5.92
N LEU A 199 -7.27 -1.36 6.67
CA LEU A 199 -7.14 -0.28 7.64
C LEU A 199 -6.93 1.02 6.85
N ASP A 200 -7.81 2.00 7.02
CA ASP A 200 -7.69 3.32 6.41
C ASP A 200 -7.68 4.39 7.51
N PHE A 201 -6.84 5.41 7.37
CA PHE A 201 -6.86 6.53 8.31
C PHE A 201 -6.40 7.82 7.66
N ASP A 202 -6.85 8.91 8.26
CA ASP A 202 -6.31 10.25 8.10
C ASP A 202 -6.12 10.90 9.47
N ILE A 203 -5.94 12.21 9.49
CA ILE A 203 -5.80 12.98 10.72
C ILE A 203 -7.06 12.99 11.60
N SER A 204 -8.24 12.87 11.00
CA SER A 204 -9.54 13.01 11.65
C SER A 204 -10.20 11.68 11.99
N ALA A 205 -9.92 10.62 11.22
CA ALA A 205 -10.63 9.36 11.32
C ALA A 205 -9.71 8.14 11.14
N ILE A 206 -10.20 7.01 11.66
CA ILE A 206 -9.66 5.67 11.45
C ILE A 206 -10.83 4.76 11.07
N HIS A 207 -10.66 3.97 10.02
CA HIS A 207 -11.60 3.00 9.51
C HIS A 207 -10.92 1.62 9.47
N LEU A 208 -11.37 0.72 10.34
CA LEU A 208 -10.66 -0.54 10.55
C LEU A 208 -10.95 -1.61 9.47
N SER A 209 -12.08 -1.52 8.76
CA SER A 209 -12.51 -2.47 7.71
C SER A 209 -13.03 -1.73 6.47
N TYR A 210 -12.28 -0.73 6.00
CA TYR A 210 -12.66 0.09 4.85
C TYR A 210 -12.60 -0.73 3.56
N PRO A 211 -13.66 -0.75 2.73
CA PRO A 211 -13.65 -1.50 1.47
C PRO A 211 -12.94 -0.73 0.36
N LEU A 212 -11.92 -1.33 -0.24
CA LEU A 212 -11.21 -0.80 -1.42
C LEU A 212 -11.18 -1.84 -2.54
N ASN A 213 -11.06 -1.39 -3.80
CA ASN A 213 -10.94 -2.32 -4.92
C ASN A 213 -9.58 -3.01 -4.93
N ARG A 214 -9.54 -4.26 -5.38
CA ARG A 214 -8.34 -5.09 -5.38
C ARG A 214 -7.19 -4.49 -6.21
N ALA A 215 -7.49 -3.77 -7.28
CA ALA A 215 -6.49 -3.09 -8.10
C ALA A 215 -5.92 -1.81 -7.46
N ALA A 216 -6.35 -1.41 -6.27
CA ALA A 216 -5.73 -0.29 -5.56
C ALA A 216 -4.33 -0.67 -5.05
N GLY A 217 -3.38 0.27 -5.13
CA GLY A 217 -2.07 0.12 -4.51
C GLY A 217 -2.15 0.68 -3.10
N LEU A 218 -2.03 -0.17 -2.10
CA LEU A 218 -2.07 0.22 -0.69
C LEU A 218 -0.79 -0.28 -0.01
N SER A 219 -0.48 0.27 1.15
CA SER A 219 0.66 -0.19 1.95
C SER A 219 0.40 -1.59 2.52
N VAL A 220 1.46 -2.34 2.80
CA VAL A 220 1.39 -3.63 3.50
C VAL A 220 2.16 -3.51 4.80
N ARG A 221 1.58 -3.99 5.89
CA ARG A 221 2.27 -4.12 7.18
C ARG A 221 2.23 -5.57 7.63
N CYS A 222 3.38 -6.21 7.61
CA CYS A 222 3.51 -7.62 7.96
C CYS A 222 3.36 -7.84 9.47
N ILE A 223 2.75 -8.95 9.84
CA ILE A 223 2.71 -9.47 11.22
C ILE A 223 3.42 -10.83 11.27
N GLN A 224 3.87 -11.21 12.46
CA GLN A 224 4.53 -12.50 12.66
C GLN A 224 3.53 -13.65 12.44
N GLU A 225 3.99 -14.73 11.79
CA GLU A 225 3.21 -15.97 11.57
C GLU A 225 2.82 -16.67 12.87
#